data_AF-A0A2E1PG13-F1
#
_entry.id   AF-A0A2E1PG13-F1
#
_cell.length_a   1.000
_cell.length_b   1.000
_cell.length_c   1.000
_cell.angle_alpha   90.00
_cell.angle_beta   90.00
_cell.angle_gamma   90.00
#
_symmetry.space_group_name_H-M   'P 1'
#
loop_
_entity.id
_entity.type
_entity.pdbx_description
1 polymer ?
#
loop_
_entity_poly.entity_id
_entity_poly.type
_entity_poly.pdbx_seq_one_letter_code
_entity_poly.pdbx_strand_id
1 'polypeptide(L)'
;MEDSAQSLGSFYPDGRHIGRSGKVGSFSFSAPKIISTGQGGALITDDDDVASKLRKLKDFGRSSGGNDVHDVIGYNFKFTELQACIGIEQMKKLDVRVSRKKEIWKRYKENLSDIEPIKLFDHDLTYTAPWFIDSIVEEREELIYYLKDNNIGSRVMYPPLNRQKAYNVDASCPVSDLIGEKGLWLPSSVQITNEQIDYIGQVIKEFYK
;
A
#
# COMPACT_ATOMS: atom_id res chain seq x y z
N MET A 1 3.25 5.65 -16.68
CA MET A 1 3.91 5.54 -15.36
C MET A 1 2.96 4.79 -14.46
N GLU A 2 3.45 3.89 -13.63
CA GLU A 2 2.65 3.15 -12.66
C GLU A 2 3.00 3.61 -11.24
N ASP A 3 1.97 3.89 -10.45
CA ASP A 3 2.10 3.91 -8.99
C ASP A 3 1.95 2.47 -8.50
N SER A 4 3.09 1.87 -8.14
CA SER A 4 3.19 0.50 -7.61
C SER A 4 3.58 0.52 -6.14
N ALA A 5 3.39 1.66 -5.46
CA ALA A 5 3.70 1.80 -4.04
C ALA A 5 2.82 0.89 -3.17
N GLN A 6 1.70 0.41 -3.71
CA GLN A 6 0.70 -0.58 -3.25
C GLN A 6 1.00 -2.09 -3.45
N SER A 7 1.95 -2.44 -4.34
CA SER A 7 1.78 -3.69 -5.12
C SER A 7 3.02 -4.56 -5.27
N LEU A 8 4.11 -4.28 -4.56
CA LEU A 8 5.28 -5.19 -4.50
C LEU A 8 4.84 -6.61 -4.08
N GLY A 9 5.20 -7.60 -4.90
CA GLY A 9 4.76 -8.99 -4.75
C GLY A 9 3.44 -9.33 -5.44
N SER A 10 2.90 -8.42 -6.25
CA SER A 10 1.70 -8.63 -7.08
C SER A 10 2.04 -8.61 -8.57
N PHE A 11 1.23 -9.30 -9.36
CA PHE A 11 1.45 -9.57 -10.77
C PHE A 11 0.21 -9.26 -11.61
N TYR A 12 0.40 -9.04 -12.90
CA TYR A 12 -0.64 -9.10 -13.90
C TYR A 12 -0.98 -10.56 -14.23
N PRO A 13 -2.17 -10.85 -14.80
CA PRO A 13 -2.56 -12.21 -15.17
C PRO A 13 -1.58 -12.93 -16.12
N ASP A 14 -0.82 -12.17 -16.91
CA ASP A 14 0.21 -12.68 -17.83
C ASP A 14 1.57 -12.97 -17.16
N GLY A 15 1.66 -12.80 -15.84
CA GLY A 15 2.87 -13.07 -15.05
C GLY A 15 3.83 -11.90 -14.94
N ARG A 16 3.58 -10.75 -15.58
CA ARG A 16 4.42 -9.56 -15.39
C ARG A 16 4.21 -8.97 -14.00
N HIS A 17 5.29 -8.59 -13.30
CA HIS A 17 5.16 -7.92 -11.99
C HIS A 17 4.54 -6.52 -12.15
N ILE A 18 3.67 -6.10 -11.23
CA ILE A 18 3.09 -4.75 -11.24
C ILE A 18 4.20 -3.70 -11.10
N GLY A 19 4.17 -2.65 -11.92
CA GLY A 19 5.26 -1.68 -12.05
C GLY A 19 6.14 -1.89 -13.29
N ARG A 20 5.86 -2.94 -14.09
CA ARG A 20 6.57 -3.25 -15.34
C ARG A 20 5.70 -3.14 -16.61
N SER A 21 4.46 -2.67 -16.50
CA SER A 21 3.56 -2.47 -17.64
C SER A 21 3.70 -1.10 -18.29
N GLY A 22 4.05 -0.08 -17.51
CA GLY A 22 4.31 1.28 -17.98
C GLY A 22 5.79 1.52 -18.24
N LYS A 23 6.09 2.69 -18.83
CA LYS A 23 7.47 3.13 -19.08
C LYS A 23 8.32 3.24 -17.80
N VAL A 24 7.68 3.55 -16.67
CA VAL A 24 8.32 3.66 -15.35
C VAL A 24 7.33 3.15 -14.31
N GLY A 25 7.78 2.25 -13.44
CA GLY A 25 7.09 1.85 -12.21
C GLY A 25 7.69 2.54 -11.00
N SER A 26 6.86 2.81 -9.99
CA SER A 26 7.30 3.46 -8.75
C SER A 26 6.92 2.65 -7.51
N PHE A 27 7.87 2.47 -6.60
CA PHE A 27 7.69 1.75 -5.35
C PHE A 27 8.01 2.64 -4.17
N SER A 28 7.32 2.40 -3.05
CA SER A 28 7.60 3.02 -1.77
C SER A 28 8.08 1.98 -0.77
N PHE A 29 9.06 2.37 0.04
CA PHE A 29 9.62 1.60 1.16
C PHE A 29 9.43 2.36 2.49
N SER A 30 8.35 3.13 2.58
CA SER A 30 7.92 3.76 3.82
C SER A 30 7.47 2.72 4.86
N ALA A 31 7.37 3.14 6.13
CA ALA A 31 7.02 2.31 7.26
C ALA A 31 5.87 1.28 7.05
N PRO A 32 4.70 1.62 6.47
CA PRO A 32 3.57 0.70 6.38
C PRO A 32 3.64 -0.30 5.22
N LYS A 33 4.69 -0.23 4.38
CA LYS A 33 4.82 -1.02 3.15
C LYS A 33 5.23 -2.46 3.49
N ILE A 34 4.86 -3.43 2.63
CA ILE A 34 5.16 -4.86 2.86
C ILE A 34 6.67 -5.10 3.04
N ILE A 35 7.48 -4.27 2.38
CA ILE A 35 8.91 -4.10 2.62
C ILE A 35 9.14 -2.64 2.97
N SER A 36 9.86 -2.39 4.06
CA SER A 36 10.12 -1.04 4.56
C SER A 36 11.61 -0.84 4.84
N THR A 37 12.08 0.36 4.53
CA THR A 37 13.40 0.88 4.89
C THR A 37 13.25 2.09 5.82
N GLY A 38 12.14 2.16 6.55
CA GLY A 38 11.70 3.33 7.33
C GLY A 38 11.10 4.40 6.42
N GLN A 39 11.91 4.89 5.48
CA GLN A 39 11.52 5.81 4.41
C GLN A 39 12.22 5.44 3.09
N GLY A 40 11.66 5.93 1.98
CA GLY A 40 12.28 5.91 0.66
C GLY A 40 11.44 5.19 -0.40
N GLY A 41 12.04 4.93 -1.55
CA GLY A 41 11.38 4.35 -2.69
C GLY A 41 12.33 4.07 -3.85
N ALA A 42 11.79 3.52 -4.93
CA ALA A 42 12.53 3.22 -6.14
C ALA A 42 11.67 3.51 -7.37
N LEU A 43 12.35 3.89 -8.46
CA LEU A 43 11.78 3.89 -9.80
C LEU A 43 12.43 2.76 -10.58
N ILE A 44 11.63 2.00 -11.33
CA ILE A 44 12.11 0.97 -12.24
C ILE A 44 11.71 1.30 -13.67
N THR A 45 12.55 0.94 -14.63
CA THR A 45 12.30 1.12 -16.07
C THR A 45 13.21 0.18 -16.84
N ASP A 46 12.75 -0.28 -18.00
CA ASP A 46 13.54 -1.05 -18.97
C ASP A 46 14.12 -0.14 -20.08
N ASP A 47 13.96 1.19 -19.97
CA ASP A 47 14.46 2.19 -20.93
C ASP A 47 15.72 2.88 -20.36
N ASP A 48 16.88 2.62 -20.98
CA ASP A 48 18.18 3.14 -20.54
C ASP A 48 18.27 4.67 -20.60
N ASP A 49 17.62 5.31 -21.56
CA ASP A 49 17.59 6.77 -21.69
C ASP A 49 16.78 7.39 -20.54
N VAL A 50 15.67 6.76 -20.17
CA VAL A 50 14.89 7.17 -18.99
C VAL A 50 15.70 6.92 -17.71
N ALA A 51 16.32 5.76 -17.56
CA ALA A 51 17.14 5.45 -16.38
C ALA A 51 18.30 6.45 -16.21
N SER A 52 18.96 6.85 -17.30
CA SER A 52 20.01 7.87 -17.31
C SER A 52 19.48 9.22 -16.81
N LYS A 53 18.35 9.70 -17.36
CA LYS A 53 17.70 10.95 -16.94
C LYS A 53 17.29 10.92 -15.45
N LEU A 54 16.71 9.82 -14.98
CA LEU A 54 16.30 9.65 -13.59
C LEU A 54 17.49 9.67 -12.62
N ARG A 55 18.63 9.04 -12.99
CA ARG A 55 19.84 9.06 -12.17
C ARG A 55 20.38 10.48 -11.96
N LYS A 56 20.40 11.29 -13.03
CA LYS A 56 20.78 12.72 -12.94
C LYS A 56 19.80 13.48 -12.04
N LEU A 57 18.49 13.36 -12.29
CA LEU A 57 17.45 14.01 -11.47
C LEU A 57 17.52 13.65 -9.98
N LYS A 58 17.89 12.41 -9.65
CA LYS A 58 18.01 11.92 -8.26
C LYS A 58 19.20 12.51 -7.49
N ASP A 59 20.26 12.90 -8.20
CA ASP A 59 21.54 13.37 -7.62
C ASP A 59 21.95 14.73 -8.18
N PHE A 60 21.15 15.76 -7.90
CA PHE A 60 21.44 17.16 -8.21
C PHE A 60 21.68 17.49 -9.69
N GLY A 61 21.32 16.60 -10.62
CA GLY A 61 21.54 16.79 -12.05
C GLY A 61 22.97 16.55 -12.52
N ARG A 62 23.80 15.89 -11.70
CA ARG A 62 25.21 15.62 -12.00
C ARG A 62 25.39 14.73 -13.23
N SER A 63 26.43 14.99 -14.00
CA SER A 63 26.79 14.19 -15.18
C SER A 63 27.25 12.78 -14.81
N SER A 64 27.94 12.63 -13.67
CA SER A 64 28.28 11.33 -13.05
C SER A 64 28.57 11.49 -11.55
N GLY A 65 28.63 10.36 -10.83
CA GLY A 65 28.91 10.37 -9.40
C GLY A 65 30.33 10.85 -9.08
N GLY A 66 30.49 11.65 -8.03
CA GLY A 66 31.79 12.16 -7.59
C GLY A 66 32.31 13.38 -8.36
N ASN A 67 31.51 13.93 -9.28
CA ASN A 67 31.79 15.21 -9.92
C ASN A 67 30.74 16.28 -9.53
N ASP A 68 31.12 17.54 -9.68
CA ASP A 68 30.24 18.70 -9.42
C ASP A 68 29.89 19.44 -10.73
N VAL A 69 29.78 18.69 -11.83
CA VAL A 69 29.31 19.20 -13.13
C VAL A 69 27.84 18.82 -13.30
N HIS A 70 26.99 19.82 -13.47
CA HIS A 70 25.54 19.68 -13.49
C HIS A 70 24.99 19.96 -14.89
N ASP A 71 24.49 18.92 -15.57
CA ASP A 71 23.96 19.04 -16.94
C ASP A 71 22.52 19.57 -16.96
N VAL A 72 21.79 19.32 -15.87
CA VAL A 72 20.36 19.63 -15.73
C VAL A 72 20.05 20.05 -14.30
N ILE A 73 18.89 20.63 -14.06
CA ILE A 73 18.37 20.79 -12.68
C ILE A 73 17.97 19.42 -12.16
N GLY A 74 18.47 19.03 -10.99
CA GLY A 74 18.04 17.84 -10.26
C GLY A 74 17.79 18.13 -8.78
N TYR A 75 17.49 17.07 -8.04
CA TYR A 75 17.08 17.11 -6.64
C TYR A 75 17.97 16.20 -5.79
N ASN A 76 17.83 16.30 -4.47
CA ASN A 76 18.43 15.33 -3.55
C ASN A 76 17.40 14.26 -3.19
N PHE A 77 17.22 13.27 -4.06
CA PHE A 77 16.35 12.11 -3.82
C PHE A 77 17.16 10.83 -3.61
N LYS A 78 18.42 10.96 -3.17
CA LYS A 78 19.29 9.82 -2.92
C LYS A 78 18.73 8.94 -1.81
N PHE A 79 18.72 7.65 -2.11
CA PHE A 79 18.54 6.59 -1.13
C PHE A 79 19.87 6.38 -0.40
N THR A 80 19.85 6.24 0.92
CA THR A 80 21.09 6.06 1.70
C THR A 80 21.53 4.60 1.69
N GLU A 81 22.84 4.37 1.89
CA GLU A 81 23.39 3.02 2.04
C GLU A 81 22.77 2.27 3.22
N LEU A 82 22.47 2.96 4.33
CA LEU A 82 21.78 2.36 5.48
C LEU A 82 20.38 1.86 5.11
N GLN A 83 19.60 2.65 4.37
CA GLN A 83 18.31 2.22 3.85
C GLN A 83 18.47 1.04 2.89
N ALA A 84 19.51 1.04 2.04
CA ALA A 84 19.79 -0.04 1.10
C ALA A 84 20.11 -1.36 1.80
N CYS A 85 20.95 -1.35 2.84
CA CYS A 85 21.25 -2.53 3.66
C CYS A 85 19.98 -3.11 4.30
N ILE A 86 19.12 -2.26 4.89
CA ILE A 86 17.84 -2.69 5.45
C ILE A 86 16.95 -3.28 4.36
N GLY A 87 16.86 -2.61 3.20
CA GLY A 87 16.04 -3.03 2.07
C GLY A 87 16.43 -4.40 1.54
N ILE A 88 17.73 -4.67 1.39
CA ILE A 88 18.26 -5.98 0.96
C ILE A 88 17.81 -7.08 1.93
N GLU A 89 17.97 -6.89 3.24
CA GLU A 89 17.57 -7.90 4.23
C GLU A 89 16.05 -8.08 4.33
N GLN A 90 15.29 -7.01 4.13
CA GLN A 90 13.83 -7.10 4.08
C GLN A 90 13.37 -7.84 2.82
N MET A 91 14.00 -7.62 1.67
CA MET A 91 13.57 -8.21 0.39
C MET A 91 13.65 -9.74 0.38
N LYS A 92 14.61 -10.32 1.11
CA LYS A 92 14.70 -11.77 1.35
C LYS A 92 13.44 -12.35 2.01
N LYS A 93 12.61 -11.52 2.63
CA LYS A 93 11.36 -11.90 3.32
C LYS A 93 10.11 -11.59 2.51
N LEU A 94 10.23 -11.12 1.27
CA LEU A 94 9.08 -10.71 0.47
C LEU A 94 8.09 -11.87 0.27
N ASP A 95 8.57 -13.03 -0.19
CA ASP A 95 7.71 -14.16 -0.52
C ASP A 95 6.89 -14.66 0.68
N VAL A 96 7.54 -14.83 1.84
CA VAL A 96 6.85 -15.24 3.07
C VAL A 96 5.83 -14.19 3.54
N ARG A 97 6.13 -12.90 3.38
CA ARG A 97 5.19 -11.82 3.73
C ARG A 97 4.01 -11.75 2.77
N VAL A 98 4.22 -11.97 1.48
CA VAL A 98 3.15 -12.04 0.47
C VAL A 98 2.22 -13.20 0.78
N SER A 99 2.76 -14.38 1.05
CA SER A 99 1.97 -15.54 1.47
C SER A 99 1.17 -15.23 2.73
N ARG A 100 1.82 -14.64 3.75
CA ARG A 100 1.14 -14.25 4.99
C ARG A 100 0.01 -13.25 4.77
N LYS A 101 0.19 -12.24 3.90
CA LYS A 101 -0.88 -11.28 3.56
C LYS A 101 -2.10 -11.96 2.94
N LYS A 102 -1.88 -12.93 2.04
CA LYS A 102 -2.96 -13.73 1.44
C LYS A 102 -3.70 -14.56 2.49
N GLU A 103 -2.99 -15.16 3.44
CA GLU A 103 -3.60 -15.89 4.57
C GLU A 103 -4.45 -14.98 5.46
N ILE A 104 -3.90 -13.82 5.84
CA ILE A 104 -4.61 -12.83 6.68
C ILE A 104 -5.93 -12.44 6.00
N TRP A 105 -5.89 -12.08 4.72
CA TRP A 105 -7.11 -11.70 3.99
C TRP A 105 -8.12 -12.84 3.91
N LYS A 106 -7.68 -14.07 3.62
CA LYS A 106 -8.59 -15.25 3.57
C LYS A 106 -9.30 -15.45 4.91
N ARG A 107 -8.57 -15.36 6.02
CA ARG A 107 -9.14 -15.53 7.36
C ARG A 107 -10.14 -14.44 7.71
N TYR A 108 -9.85 -13.18 7.39
CA TYR A 108 -10.84 -12.10 7.52
C TYR A 108 -12.08 -12.36 6.66
N LYS A 109 -11.90 -12.80 5.41
CA LYS A 109 -13.01 -13.11 4.51
C LYS A 109 -13.88 -14.22 5.05
N GLU A 110 -13.29 -15.29 5.59
CA GLU A 110 -14.02 -16.38 6.25
C GLU A 110 -14.79 -15.84 7.47
N ASN A 111 -14.13 -15.09 8.34
CA ASN A 111 -14.71 -14.57 9.58
C ASN A 111 -15.83 -13.56 9.35
N LEU A 112 -15.82 -12.80 8.26
CA LEU A 112 -16.74 -11.68 8.03
C LEU A 112 -17.75 -11.91 6.89
N SER A 113 -17.71 -13.08 6.24
CA SER A 113 -18.53 -13.38 5.05
C SER A 113 -20.05 -13.35 5.27
N ASP A 114 -20.50 -13.52 6.51
CA ASP A 114 -21.89 -13.60 6.94
C ASP A 114 -22.44 -12.28 7.51
N ILE A 115 -21.67 -11.19 7.48
CA ILE A 115 -22.02 -9.90 8.10
C ILE A 115 -22.28 -8.87 6.99
N GLU A 116 -23.55 -8.62 6.67
CA GLU A 116 -23.93 -7.71 5.57
C GLU A 116 -23.40 -6.27 5.73
N PRO A 117 -23.44 -5.65 6.92
CA PRO A 117 -22.93 -4.29 7.13
C PRO A 117 -21.43 -4.06 6.89
N ILE A 118 -20.63 -5.13 6.70
CA ILE A 118 -19.20 -5.03 6.39
C ILE A 118 -18.84 -5.88 5.17
N LYS A 119 -18.29 -5.24 4.15
CA LYS A 119 -17.87 -5.90 2.92
C LYS A 119 -16.38 -5.69 2.65
N LEU A 120 -15.63 -6.78 2.61
CA LEU A 120 -14.24 -6.75 2.15
C LEU A 120 -14.16 -6.61 0.63
N PHE A 121 -13.12 -5.95 0.13
CA PHE A 121 -12.84 -5.93 -1.31
C PHE A 121 -12.31 -7.29 -1.76
N ASP A 122 -12.84 -7.77 -2.88
CA ASP A 122 -12.40 -9.03 -3.49
C ASP A 122 -11.03 -8.89 -4.15
N HIS A 123 -10.21 -9.93 -3.97
CA HIS A 123 -8.90 -10.04 -4.61
C HIS A 123 -8.75 -11.41 -5.27
N ASP A 124 -8.16 -11.42 -6.46
CA ASP A 124 -7.58 -12.64 -7.01
C ASP A 124 -6.22 -12.87 -6.36
N LEU A 125 -6.21 -13.73 -5.35
CA LEU A 125 -5.01 -14.07 -4.59
C LEU A 125 -3.98 -14.88 -5.39
N THR A 126 -4.30 -15.30 -6.62
CA THR A 126 -3.30 -15.84 -7.55
C THR A 126 -2.26 -14.77 -7.85
N TYR A 127 -2.71 -13.55 -8.13
CA TYR A 127 -1.88 -12.47 -8.64
C TYR A 127 -1.67 -11.33 -7.65
N THR A 128 -2.59 -11.12 -6.71
CA THR A 128 -2.61 -9.95 -5.83
C THR A 128 -2.17 -10.32 -4.41
N ALA A 129 -1.31 -9.49 -3.82
CA ALA A 129 -0.99 -9.50 -2.40
C ALA A 129 -1.77 -8.39 -1.68
N PRO A 130 -2.83 -8.70 -0.89
CA PRO A 130 -3.61 -7.69 -0.18
C PRO A 130 -2.80 -7.06 0.95
N TRP A 131 -2.28 -5.85 0.77
CA TRP A 131 -1.43 -5.23 1.79
C TRP A 131 -2.22 -4.68 2.97
N PHE A 132 -3.39 -4.15 2.70
CA PHE A 132 -4.36 -3.75 3.70
C PHE A 132 -5.55 -4.71 3.65
N ILE A 133 -6.32 -4.69 4.72
CA ILE A 133 -7.62 -5.34 4.73
C ILE A 133 -8.62 -4.25 4.44
N ASP A 134 -8.88 -4.08 3.16
CA ASP A 134 -9.78 -3.06 2.62
C ASP A 134 -11.23 -3.50 2.84
N SER A 135 -12.05 -2.65 3.45
CA SER A 135 -13.48 -2.86 3.61
C SER A 135 -14.32 -1.60 3.40
N ILE A 136 -15.59 -1.79 3.05
CA ILE A 136 -16.67 -0.82 3.17
C ILE A 136 -17.53 -1.26 4.35
N VAL A 137 -17.87 -0.33 5.24
CA VAL A 137 -18.66 -0.61 6.45
C VAL A 137 -19.81 0.39 6.61
N GLU A 138 -20.93 -0.07 7.16
CA GLU A 138 -21.97 0.79 7.72
C GLU A 138 -21.60 1.21 9.15
N GLU A 139 -22.10 2.37 9.60
CA GLU A 139 -21.83 2.90 10.95
C GLU A 139 -20.32 2.98 11.27
N ARG A 140 -19.53 3.45 10.28
CA ARG A 140 -18.07 3.41 10.32
C ARG A 140 -17.48 4.04 11.58
N GLU A 141 -17.99 5.21 11.98
CA GLU A 141 -17.43 5.95 13.10
C GLU A 141 -17.74 5.23 14.43
N GLU A 142 -18.97 4.75 14.60
CA GLU A 142 -19.41 3.94 15.73
C GLU A 142 -18.59 2.64 15.83
N LEU A 143 -18.37 1.94 14.70
CA LEU A 143 -17.51 0.76 14.66
C LEU A 143 -16.08 1.10 15.05
N ILE A 144 -15.50 2.23 14.59
CA ILE A 144 -14.15 2.65 14.97
C ILE A 144 -14.06 2.82 16.49
N TYR A 145 -15.04 3.48 17.12
CA TYR A 145 -15.07 3.65 18.57
C TYR A 145 -15.19 2.30 19.29
N TYR A 146 -16.11 1.43 18.84
CA TYR A 146 -16.32 0.12 19.42
C TYR A 146 -15.07 -0.78 19.33
N LEU A 147 -14.39 -0.78 18.18
CA LEU A 147 -13.13 -1.49 18.01
C LEU A 147 -12.04 -0.95 18.94
N LYS A 148 -11.94 0.38 19.06
CA LYS A 148 -10.97 1.03 19.93
C LYS A 148 -11.18 0.67 21.41
N ASP A 149 -12.42 0.66 21.88
CA ASP A 149 -12.76 0.27 23.25
C ASP A 149 -12.44 -1.21 23.53
N ASN A 150 -12.38 -2.03 22.47
CA ASN A 150 -11.91 -3.42 22.50
C ASN A 150 -10.41 -3.57 22.16
N ASN A 151 -9.61 -2.50 22.25
CA ASN A 151 -8.17 -2.49 21.97
C ASN A 151 -7.78 -2.92 20.54
N ILE A 152 -8.67 -2.70 19.57
CA ILE A 152 -8.44 -2.98 18.15
C ILE A 152 -8.23 -1.65 17.42
N GLY A 153 -7.04 -1.48 16.83
CA GLY A 153 -6.77 -0.34 15.95
C GLY A 153 -7.49 -0.47 14.61
N SER A 154 -7.97 0.63 14.06
CA SER A 154 -8.49 0.71 12.70
C SER A 154 -8.13 2.07 12.10
N ARG A 155 -8.27 2.23 10.78
CA ARG A 155 -7.95 3.49 10.12
C ARG A 155 -8.92 3.75 8.97
N VAL A 156 -9.48 4.96 8.91
CA VAL A 156 -10.25 5.41 7.75
C VAL A 156 -9.40 5.34 6.47
N MET A 157 -10.00 4.91 5.37
CA MET A 157 -9.36 4.99 4.06
C MET A 157 -9.11 6.45 3.65
N TYR A 158 -8.29 6.65 2.62
CA TYR A 158 -7.98 7.99 2.16
C TYR A 158 -9.24 8.73 1.69
N PRO A 159 -9.40 10.02 2.04
CA PRO A 159 -10.50 10.80 1.53
C PRO A 159 -10.31 11.07 0.02
N PRO A 160 -11.40 11.32 -0.72
CA PRO A 160 -11.35 11.61 -2.14
C PRO A 160 -10.49 12.86 -2.42
N LEU A 161 -9.59 12.75 -3.40
CA LEU A 161 -8.63 13.81 -3.74
C LEU A 161 -9.33 15.07 -4.29
N ASN A 162 -10.39 14.91 -5.09
CA ASN A 162 -11.16 16.02 -5.67
C ASN A 162 -11.76 16.94 -4.59
N ARG A 163 -12.08 16.40 -3.39
CA ARG A 163 -12.63 17.17 -2.26
C ARG A 163 -11.56 17.84 -1.37
N GLN A 164 -10.27 17.55 -1.56
CA GLN A 164 -9.22 18.16 -0.73
C GLN A 164 -8.97 19.60 -1.15
N LYS A 165 -8.82 20.51 -0.18
CA LYS A 165 -8.56 21.95 -0.41
C LYS A 165 -7.38 22.22 -1.34
N ALA A 166 -6.35 21.36 -1.33
CA ALA A 166 -5.16 21.52 -2.15
C ALA A 166 -5.41 21.28 -3.65
N TYR A 167 -6.42 20.48 -4.00
CA TYR A 167 -6.76 20.16 -5.39
C TYR A 167 -8.02 20.92 -5.84
N ASN A 168 -9.02 21.04 -4.97
CA ASN A 168 -10.27 21.78 -5.18
C ASN A 168 -10.87 21.59 -6.59
N VAL A 169 -10.99 20.33 -7.00
CA VAL A 169 -11.48 19.97 -8.34
C VAL A 169 -12.98 19.74 -8.25
N ASP A 170 -13.75 20.56 -8.96
CA ASP A 170 -15.20 20.38 -9.09
C ASP A 170 -15.50 19.25 -10.09
N ALA A 171 -15.48 18.02 -9.57
CA ALA A 171 -15.78 16.81 -10.32
C ALA A 171 -16.61 15.85 -9.47
N SER A 172 -17.63 15.25 -10.09
CA SER A 172 -18.42 14.18 -9.48
C SER A 172 -17.63 12.87 -9.53
N CYS A 173 -17.28 12.32 -8.36
CA CYS A 173 -16.52 11.08 -8.22
C CYS A 173 -17.22 10.13 -7.22
N PRO A 174 -18.42 9.61 -7.55
CA PRO A 174 -19.29 8.95 -6.59
C PRO A 174 -18.67 7.70 -5.94
N VAL A 175 -17.83 6.96 -6.66
CA VAL A 175 -17.12 5.79 -6.11
C VAL A 175 -16.02 6.21 -5.12
N SER A 176 -15.24 7.25 -5.46
CA SER A 176 -14.22 7.78 -4.55
C SER A 176 -14.85 8.39 -3.30
N ASP A 177 -16.00 9.04 -3.45
CA ASP A 177 -16.79 9.59 -2.36
C ASP A 177 -17.28 8.47 -1.43
N LEU A 178 -17.88 7.41 -1.99
CA LEU A 178 -18.32 6.23 -1.24
C LEU A 178 -17.16 5.59 -0.45
N ILE A 179 -16.00 5.39 -1.08
CA ILE A 179 -14.82 4.83 -0.41
C ILE A 179 -14.29 5.77 0.68
N GLY A 180 -14.27 7.07 0.45
CA GLY A 180 -13.85 8.04 1.46
C GLY A 180 -14.79 8.10 2.67
N GLU A 181 -16.08 7.89 2.46
CA GLU A 181 -17.12 7.97 3.49
C GLU A 181 -17.29 6.65 4.26
N LYS A 182 -17.22 5.50 3.58
CA LYS A 182 -17.47 4.19 4.19
C LYS A 182 -16.25 3.28 4.28
N GLY A 183 -15.13 3.65 3.67
CA GLY A 183 -13.92 2.84 3.64
C GLY A 183 -13.21 2.78 4.99
N LEU A 184 -12.90 1.57 5.43
CA LEU A 184 -12.17 1.29 6.67
C LEU A 184 -11.05 0.25 6.41
N TRP A 185 -9.87 0.51 6.95
CA TRP A 185 -8.81 -0.49 7.04
C TRP A 185 -8.84 -1.19 8.39
N LEU A 186 -8.93 -2.52 8.34
CA LEU A 186 -8.74 -3.38 9.51
C LEU A 186 -7.25 -3.69 9.75
N PRO A 187 -6.86 -4.13 10.96
CA PRO A 187 -5.49 -4.55 11.26
C PRO A 187 -4.93 -5.55 10.24
N SER A 188 -3.83 -5.16 9.60
CA SER A 188 -3.23 -5.93 8.52
C SER A 188 -1.75 -6.23 8.73
N SER A 189 -1.16 -5.94 9.90
CA SER A 189 0.27 -6.18 10.15
C SER A 189 0.68 -7.60 9.78
N VAL A 190 1.86 -7.78 9.16
CA VAL A 190 2.36 -9.14 8.85
C VAL A 190 2.59 -10.00 10.10
N GLN A 191 2.68 -9.37 11.28
CA GLN A 191 2.87 -10.02 12.57
C GLN A 191 1.56 -10.32 13.31
N ILE A 192 0.41 -9.90 12.78
CA ILE A 192 -0.88 -10.19 13.43
C ILE A 192 -1.09 -11.71 13.46
N THR A 193 -1.51 -12.25 14.61
CA THR A 193 -1.76 -13.68 14.75
C THR A 193 -3.14 -14.06 14.25
N ASN A 194 -3.39 -15.35 14.03
CA ASN A 194 -4.70 -15.83 13.60
C ASN A 194 -5.75 -15.61 14.68
N GLU A 195 -5.38 -15.78 15.95
CA GLU A 195 -6.24 -15.56 17.11
C GLU A 195 -6.65 -14.09 17.24
N GLN A 196 -5.72 -13.16 16.93
CA GLN A 196 -6.04 -11.73 16.87
C GLN A 196 -7.04 -11.42 15.74
N ILE A 197 -6.89 -12.03 14.56
CA ILE A 197 -7.85 -11.86 13.45
C ILE A 197 -9.23 -12.42 13.83
N ASP A 198 -9.27 -13.56 14.53
CA ASP A 198 -10.52 -14.16 15.01
C ASP A 198 -11.21 -13.31 16.05
N TYR A 199 -10.44 -12.77 17.00
CA TYR A 199 -10.95 -11.83 17.99
C TYR A 199 -11.54 -10.58 17.31
N ILE A 200 -10.85 -10.02 16.32
CA ILE A 200 -11.37 -8.88 15.55
C ILE A 200 -12.67 -9.26 14.84
N GLY A 201 -12.72 -10.42 14.20
CA GLY A 201 -13.93 -10.93 13.57
C GLY A 201 -15.09 -11.08 14.55
N GLN A 202 -14.83 -11.62 15.74
CA GLN A 202 -15.82 -11.77 16.81
C GLN A 202 -16.35 -10.41 17.29
N VAL A 203 -15.46 -9.45 17.58
CA VAL A 203 -15.85 -8.11 18.05
C VAL A 203 -16.70 -7.39 17.00
N ILE A 204 -16.33 -7.50 15.71
CA ILE A 204 -17.14 -6.94 14.63
C ILE A 204 -18.52 -7.61 14.55
N LYS A 205 -18.61 -8.94 14.73
CA LYS A 205 -19.89 -9.64 14.80
C LYS A 205 -20.75 -9.19 15.97
N GLU A 206 -20.15 -8.93 17.12
CA GLU A 206 -20.86 -8.46 18.31
C GLU A 206 -21.41 -7.05 18.13
N PHE A 207 -20.69 -6.18 17.40
CA PHE A 207 -21.15 -4.83 17.09
C PHE A 207 -22.41 -4.82 16.19
N TYR A 208 -22.44 -5.67 15.15
CA TYR A 208 -23.53 -5.71 14.16
C TYR A 208 -24.67 -6.68 14.50
N LYS A 209 -24.66 -7.30 15.67
CA LYS A 209 -25.77 -8.12 16.18
C LYS A 209 -26.82 -7.27 16.87
#